data_AF-A0A1M5QMZ2-F1
#
_entry.id   AF-A0A1M5QMZ2-F1
#
_cell.length_a   1.000
_cell.length_b   1.000
_cell.length_c   1.000
_cell.angle_alpha   90.00
_cell.angle_beta   90.00
_cell.angle_gamma   90.00
#
_symmetry.space_group_name_H-M   'P 1'
#
loop_
_entity.id
_entity.type
_entity.pdbx_description
1 polymer ?
#
loop_
_entity_poly.entity_id
_entity_poly.type
_entity_poly.pdbx_seq_one_letter_code
_entity_poly.pdbx_strand_id
1 'polypeptide(L)'
;MTTTPPSSAAGWRKLAGAIDLRPGEAKLLGWAGLYIFCLMSAYYALRPLRDTMGVAGGVDNLPWLFTGTLLAMLAANPLYAALVRRLPSRRFIPLVYLFFIGNIAVFGVLFALAGAGWQVWIGRAFFIWLSVFNLFVVSVFWALMTDVFSPAQAKRLFGTLAAAATVGAIAGSGVTAFLARHLATAMLLVLAGALLVIAIACVWRVLALAPARAADPADPAAADGGLEAVVGGSIFAGITHTLRSPYLLNIGLYILLYTITSTFLYFEQAAIARDAFPDNASRTAFFATVDLIVNILTLGVQLFLTGRILRWLGVAVAAAFLPALTLVGFGVFAAFPTIAVLVAFQVLRRVGNFGLARPTRELLFTVLPREDKYKAKNVIDTVIYRLGDQAGSWSYALLGALGLSAAGVALVALPLSLAWLANGLWLGRRQESMAKRRQADGIE
;
A
#
# COMPACT_ATOMS: atom_id res chain seq x y z
N MET A 1 40.69 12.50 -32.36
CA MET A 1 40.26 12.76 -30.97
C MET A 1 38.92 12.10 -30.74
N THR A 2 38.94 10.86 -30.26
CA THR A 2 37.75 10.06 -29.94
C THR A 2 37.22 10.50 -28.58
N THR A 3 36.13 11.26 -28.56
CA THR A 3 35.46 11.67 -27.34
C THR A 3 34.76 10.45 -26.74
N THR A 4 35.34 9.90 -25.67
CA THR A 4 34.66 8.96 -24.78
C THR A 4 33.38 9.61 -24.25
N PRO A 5 32.19 9.01 -24.45
CA PRO A 5 30.97 9.56 -23.87
C PRO A 5 31.07 9.51 -22.33
N PRO A 6 30.47 10.48 -21.60
CA PRO A 6 30.59 10.54 -20.15
C PRO A 6 30.03 9.27 -19.50
N SER A 7 30.66 8.84 -18.40
CA SER A 7 30.36 7.60 -17.66
C SER A 7 28.88 7.45 -17.23
N SER A 8 28.12 8.54 -17.18
CA SER A 8 26.67 8.55 -16.95
C SER A 8 25.87 7.86 -18.07
N ALA A 9 26.34 7.91 -19.32
CA ALA A 9 25.70 7.30 -20.47
C ALA A 9 25.79 5.76 -20.47
N ALA A 10 26.86 5.21 -19.88
CA ALA A 10 27.05 3.76 -19.75
C ALA A 10 26.15 3.13 -18.68
N GLY A 11 25.98 3.82 -17.53
CA GLY A 11 25.02 3.42 -16.50
C GLY A 11 23.57 3.53 -17.00
N TRP A 12 23.25 4.62 -17.70
CA TRP A 12 21.93 4.82 -18.30
C TRP A 12 21.60 3.77 -19.37
N ARG A 13 22.55 3.37 -20.22
CA ARG A 13 22.34 2.31 -21.22
C ARG A 13 22.12 0.92 -20.60
N LYS A 14 22.83 0.59 -19.51
CA LYS A 14 22.61 -0.67 -18.77
C LYS A 14 21.25 -0.69 -18.06
N LEU A 15 20.84 0.43 -17.46
CA LEU A 15 19.50 0.59 -16.86
C LEU A 15 18.39 0.57 -17.92
N ALA A 16 18.58 1.25 -19.05
CA ALA A 16 17.63 1.27 -20.16
C ALA A 16 17.47 -0.12 -20.81
N GLY A 17 18.56 -0.90 -20.91
CA GLY A 17 18.52 -2.30 -21.36
C GLY A 17 17.83 -3.24 -20.38
N ALA A 18 17.96 -3.00 -19.07
CA ALA A 18 17.26 -3.78 -18.04
C ALA A 18 15.75 -3.46 -17.95
N ILE A 19 15.34 -2.27 -18.39
CA ILE A 19 13.93 -1.79 -18.36
C ILE A 19 13.24 -1.99 -19.75
N ASP A 20 13.96 -2.51 -20.76
CA ASP A 20 13.51 -2.63 -22.16
C ASP A 20 12.83 -1.32 -22.66
N LEU A 21 13.52 -0.20 -22.40
CA LEU A 21 13.01 1.15 -22.65
C LEU A 21 13.11 1.52 -24.13
N ARG A 22 11.98 1.82 -24.79
CA ARG A 22 11.96 2.21 -26.21
C ARG A 22 12.27 3.70 -26.41
N PRO A 23 12.81 4.10 -27.58
CA PRO A 23 13.04 5.51 -27.92
C PRO A 23 11.74 6.33 -27.80
N GLY A 24 11.77 7.44 -27.07
CA GLY A 24 10.60 8.31 -26.82
C GLY A 24 9.89 8.09 -25.47
N GLU A 25 10.01 6.91 -24.86
CA GLU A 25 9.31 6.57 -23.61
C GLU A 25 10.01 7.14 -22.35
N ALA A 26 11.30 7.47 -22.45
CA ALA A 26 12.14 7.88 -21.33
C ALA A 26 11.65 9.14 -20.60
N LYS A 27 11.21 10.17 -21.34
CA LYS A 27 10.75 11.43 -20.75
C LYS A 27 9.44 11.22 -20.00
N LEU A 28 8.50 10.49 -20.61
CA LEU A 28 7.20 10.18 -20.01
C LEU A 28 7.37 9.34 -18.74
N LEU A 29 8.21 8.31 -18.80
CA LEU A 29 8.55 7.47 -17.65
C LEU A 29 9.25 8.27 -16.54
N GLY A 30 10.16 9.17 -16.88
CA GLY A 30 10.86 10.01 -15.91
C GLY A 30 9.91 10.92 -15.12
N TRP A 31 8.97 11.59 -15.80
CA TRP A 31 7.96 12.41 -15.13
C TRP A 31 6.95 11.59 -14.34
N ALA A 32 6.52 10.43 -14.85
CA ALA A 32 5.66 9.50 -14.11
C ALA A 32 6.37 8.92 -12.87
N GLY A 33 7.67 8.63 -12.97
CA GLY A 33 8.51 8.17 -11.88
C GLY A 33 8.72 9.25 -10.80
N LEU A 34 9.02 10.48 -11.21
CA LEU A 34 9.12 11.62 -10.29
C LEU A 34 7.78 11.90 -9.61
N TYR A 35 6.69 11.78 -10.36
CA TYR A 35 5.34 11.94 -9.84
C TYR A 35 5.05 10.96 -8.69
N ILE A 36 5.19 9.64 -8.90
CA ILE A 36 4.94 8.67 -7.82
C ILE A 36 5.95 8.77 -6.68
N PHE A 37 7.20 9.14 -7.00
CA PHE A 37 8.21 9.42 -5.99
C PHE A 37 7.77 10.54 -5.04
N CYS A 38 7.31 11.67 -5.57
CA CYS A 38 6.81 12.79 -4.77
C CYS A 38 5.58 12.41 -3.94
N LEU A 39 4.63 11.67 -4.52
CA LEU A 39 3.44 11.21 -3.81
C LEU A 39 3.78 10.29 -2.64
N MET A 40 4.62 9.28 -2.88
CA MET A 40 5.02 8.34 -1.83
C MET A 40 5.90 9.00 -0.79
N SER A 41 6.80 9.90 -1.19
CA SER A 41 7.60 10.69 -0.25
C SER A 41 6.72 11.55 0.66
N ALA A 42 5.71 12.25 0.11
CA ALA A 42 4.77 13.03 0.90
C ALA A 42 3.97 12.16 1.88
N TYR A 43 3.44 11.02 1.43
CA TYR A 43 2.70 10.10 2.30
C TYR A 43 3.57 9.53 3.43
N TYR A 44 4.75 9.01 3.10
CA TYR A 44 5.67 8.43 4.09
C TYR A 44 6.34 9.47 4.98
N ALA A 45 6.33 10.76 4.59
CA ALA A 45 6.72 11.83 5.49
C ALA A 45 5.67 12.10 6.57
N LEU A 46 4.38 11.98 6.23
CA LEU A 46 3.27 12.24 7.15
C LEU A 46 2.82 11.00 7.93
N ARG A 47 3.11 9.79 7.43
CA ARG A 47 2.67 8.54 8.06
C ARG A 47 3.21 8.35 9.48
N PRO A 48 4.50 8.59 9.79
CA PRO A 48 5.00 8.48 11.16
C PRO A 48 4.30 9.46 12.11
N LEU A 49 4.01 10.68 11.62
CA LEU A 49 3.25 11.67 12.37
C LEU A 49 1.82 11.18 12.66
N ARG A 50 1.17 10.56 11.67
CA ARG A 50 -0.16 9.94 11.82
C ARG A 50 -0.14 8.89 12.92
N ASP A 51 0.84 7.99 12.90
CA ASP A 51 0.94 6.90 13.87
C ASP A 51 1.21 7.45 15.28
N THR A 52 2.10 8.45 15.43
CA THR A 52 2.30 9.15 16.71
C THR A 52 1.02 9.80 17.23
N MET A 53 0.27 10.50 16.39
CA MET A 53 -0.97 11.18 16.78
C MET A 53 -2.09 10.20 17.15
N GLY A 54 -2.15 9.04 16.47
CA GLY A 54 -3.04 7.95 16.84
C GLY A 54 -2.75 7.43 18.25
N VAL A 55 -1.47 7.25 18.58
CA VAL A 55 -1.03 6.80 19.92
C VAL A 55 -1.27 7.87 21.00
N ALA A 56 -1.01 9.14 20.68
CA ALA A 56 -1.15 10.26 21.62
C ALA A 56 -2.60 10.42 22.13
N GLY A 57 -3.60 10.06 21.32
CA GLY A 57 -5.01 10.07 21.72
C GLY A 57 -5.46 8.89 22.59
N GLY A 58 -4.53 8.05 23.04
CA GLY A 58 -4.75 6.84 23.82
C GLY A 58 -4.94 5.62 22.92
N VAL A 59 -4.20 4.55 23.20
CA VAL A 59 -4.23 3.27 22.45
C VAL A 59 -5.62 2.65 22.47
N ASP A 60 -6.36 2.84 23.58
CA ASP A 60 -7.73 2.36 23.75
C ASP A 60 -8.73 3.00 22.77
N ASN A 61 -8.37 4.15 22.18
CA ASN A 61 -9.19 4.83 21.17
C ASN A 61 -8.82 4.46 19.73
N LEU A 62 -7.75 3.69 19.51
CA LEU A 62 -7.39 3.23 18.16
C LEU A 62 -8.50 2.44 17.46
N PRO A 63 -9.30 1.56 18.11
CA PRO A 63 -10.42 0.89 17.46
C PRO A 63 -11.44 1.88 16.86
N TRP A 64 -11.69 2.99 17.55
CA TRP A 64 -12.56 4.06 17.06
C TRP A 64 -11.96 4.81 15.87
N LEU A 65 -10.64 5.01 15.84
CA LEU A 65 -9.95 5.61 14.68
C LEU A 65 -10.05 4.74 13.43
N PHE A 66 -9.91 3.43 13.59
CA PHE A 66 -10.10 2.48 12.49
C PHE A 66 -11.55 2.48 12.00
N THR A 67 -12.52 2.53 12.93
CA THR A 67 -13.95 2.66 12.60
C THR A 67 -14.24 3.94 11.84
N GLY A 68 -13.74 5.08 12.31
CA GLY A 68 -13.86 6.35 11.62
C GLY A 68 -13.20 6.35 10.23
N THR A 69 -12.06 5.65 10.08
CA THR A 69 -11.38 5.48 8.78
C THR A 69 -12.23 4.66 7.81
N LEU A 70 -12.82 3.56 8.27
CA LEU A 70 -13.73 2.74 7.46
C LEU A 70 -14.94 3.57 6.98
N LEU A 71 -15.61 4.27 7.90
CA LEU A 71 -16.77 5.10 7.58
C LEU A 71 -16.40 6.24 6.62
N ALA A 72 -15.28 6.91 6.86
CA ALA A 72 -14.78 7.98 5.98
C ALA A 72 -14.44 7.45 4.59
N MET A 73 -13.83 6.27 4.46
CA MET A 73 -13.56 5.64 3.17
C MET A 73 -14.84 5.26 2.43
N LEU A 74 -15.83 4.70 3.13
CA LEU A 74 -17.13 4.37 2.55
C LEU A 74 -17.86 5.60 2.04
N ALA A 75 -17.78 6.73 2.76
CA ALA A 75 -18.38 8.00 2.34
C ALA A 75 -17.61 8.69 1.20
N ALA A 76 -16.28 8.62 1.22
CA ALA A 76 -15.43 9.28 0.23
C ALA A 76 -15.44 8.57 -1.12
N ASN A 77 -15.61 7.24 -1.16
CA ASN A 77 -15.51 6.46 -2.40
C ASN A 77 -16.62 6.79 -3.44
N PRO A 78 -17.92 6.96 -3.08
CA PRO A 78 -18.94 7.46 -3.99
C PRO A 78 -18.65 8.87 -4.52
N LEU A 79 -18.14 9.76 -3.66
CA LEU A 79 -17.76 11.11 -4.04
C LEU A 79 -16.63 11.08 -5.08
N TYR A 80 -15.61 10.25 -4.86
CA TYR A 80 -14.54 10.00 -5.82
C TYR A 80 -15.08 9.52 -7.17
N ALA A 81 -15.92 8.48 -7.15
CA ALA A 81 -16.50 7.92 -8.37
C ALA A 81 -17.34 8.95 -9.13
N ALA A 82 -18.09 9.81 -8.43
CA ALA A 82 -18.86 10.88 -9.04
C ALA A 82 -17.98 11.96 -9.67
N LEU A 83 -16.88 12.36 -9.01
CA LEU A 83 -15.96 13.36 -9.53
C LEU A 83 -15.20 12.87 -10.76
N VAL A 84 -14.68 11.63 -10.73
CA VAL A 84 -13.97 11.02 -11.87
C VAL A 84 -14.85 10.95 -13.12
N ARG A 85 -16.15 10.69 -12.95
CA ARG A 85 -17.11 10.66 -14.07
C ARG A 85 -17.40 12.03 -14.67
N ARG A 86 -17.26 13.11 -13.89
CA ARG A 86 -17.68 14.47 -14.30
C ARG A 86 -16.54 15.36 -14.76
N LEU A 87 -15.30 15.07 -14.36
CA LEU A 87 -14.15 15.95 -14.60
C LEU A 87 -13.04 15.22 -15.37
N PRO A 88 -12.48 15.82 -16.44
CA PRO A 88 -11.33 15.22 -17.12
C PRO A 88 -10.12 15.18 -16.18
N SER A 89 -9.30 14.12 -16.28
CA SER A 89 -8.13 13.87 -15.44
C SER A 89 -7.17 15.07 -15.34
N ARG A 90 -7.09 15.88 -16.41
CA ARG A 90 -6.28 17.12 -16.45
C ARG A 90 -6.69 18.19 -15.44
N ARG A 91 -7.97 18.28 -15.08
CA ARG A 91 -8.49 19.25 -14.10
C ARG A 91 -8.74 18.60 -12.74
N PHE A 92 -9.22 17.36 -12.75
CA PHE A 92 -9.55 16.62 -11.54
C PHE A 92 -8.33 16.41 -10.64
N ILE A 93 -7.22 15.92 -11.20
CA ILE A 93 -6.04 15.53 -10.41
C ILE A 93 -5.41 16.75 -9.69
N PRO A 94 -5.11 17.88 -10.38
CA PRO A 94 -4.62 19.06 -9.70
C PRO A 94 -5.59 19.60 -8.63
N LEU A 95 -6.90 19.58 -8.88
CA LEU A 95 -7.89 20.05 -7.91
C LEU A 95 -7.87 19.21 -6.63
N VAL A 96 -7.81 17.88 -6.76
CA VAL A 96 -7.70 16.97 -5.62
C VAL A 96 -6.42 17.22 -4.82
N TYR A 97 -5.30 17.47 -5.50
CA TYR A 97 -4.03 17.75 -4.82
C TYR A 97 -4.00 19.12 -4.17
N LEU A 98 -4.57 20.15 -4.80
CA LEU A 98 -4.77 21.45 -4.17
C LEU A 98 -5.68 21.37 -2.95
N PHE A 99 -6.74 20.57 -3.00
CA PHE A 99 -7.57 20.27 -1.83
C PHE A 99 -6.72 19.68 -0.70
N PHE A 100 -5.92 18.64 -0.98
CA PHE A 100 -5.07 18.04 0.06
C PHE A 100 -3.97 18.98 0.57
N ILE A 101 -3.37 19.80 -0.28
CA ILE A 101 -2.42 20.85 0.13
C ILE A 101 -3.11 21.85 1.07
N GLY A 102 -4.33 22.28 0.75
CA GLY A 102 -5.13 23.16 1.61
C GLY A 102 -5.42 22.52 2.97
N ASN A 103 -5.76 21.23 3.00
CA ASN A 103 -5.95 20.49 4.25
C ASN A 103 -4.65 20.41 5.07
N ILE A 104 -3.51 20.13 4.43
CA ILE A 104 -2.19 20.10 5.09
C ILE A 104 -1.89 21.46 5.73
N ALA A 105 -2.17 22.57 5.02
CA ALA A 105 -1.99 23.91 5.57
C ALA A 105 -2.92 24.16 6.78
N VAL A 106 -4.19 23.77 6.68
CA VAL A 106 -5.15 23.87 7.81
C VAL A 106 -4.67 23.05 9.00
N PHE A 107 -4.24 21.80 8.80
CA PHE A 107 -3.66 20.99 9.89
C PHE A 107 -2.40 21.63 10.47
N GLY A 108 -1.55 22.23 9.64
CA GLY A 108 -0.37 22.96 10.10
C GLY A 108 -0.71 24.12 11.03
N VAL A 109 -1.71 24.92 10.66
CA VAL A 109 -2.21 26.02 11.49
C VAL A 109 -2.88 25.50 12.76
N LEU A 110 -3.72 24.47 12.65
CA LEU A 110 -4.40 23.87 13.80
C LEU A 110 -3.39 23.28 14.81
N PHE A 111 -2.36 22.57 14.35
CA PHE A 111 -1.31 22.07 15.25
C PHE A 111 -0.48 23.17 15.89
N ALA A 112 -0.31 24.32 15.22
CA ALA A 112 0.45 25.44 15.76
C ALA A 112 -0.36 26.28 16.78
N LEU A 113 -1.66 26.44 16.55
CA LEU A 113 -2.51 27.38 17.33
C LEU A 113 -3.42 26.68 18.35
N ALA A 114 -3.70 25.39 18.21
CA ALA A 114 -4.64 24.72 19.09
C ALA A 114 -4.05 24.47 20.49
N GLY A 115 -4.83 24.82 21.51
CA GLY A 115 -4.53 24.50 22.90
C GLY A 115 -4.50 22.99 23.17
N ALA A 116 -3.87 22.58 24.26
CA ALA A 116 -3.59 21.18 24.60
C ALA A 116 -4.82 20.24 24.52
N GLY A 117 -6.01 20.73 24.90
CA GLY A 117 -7.25 19.94 24.84
C GLY A 117 -7.73 19.58 23.43
N TRP A 118 -7.42 20.42 22.42
CA TRP A 118 -7.84 20.20 21.03
C TRP A 118 -6.82 19.39 20.21
N GLN A 119 -5.56 19.34 20.64
CA GLN A 119 -4.49 18.64 19.91
C GLN A 119 -4.78 17.15 19.70
N VAL A 120 -5.41 16.50 20.69
CA VAL A 120 -5.83 15.09 20.57
C VAL A 120 -6.88 14.92 19.47
N TRP A 121 -7.90 15.76 19.44
CA TRP A 121 -8.96 15.68 18.43
C TRP A 121 -8.46 16.00 17.02
N ILE A 122 -7.56 16.98 16.90
CA ILE A 122 -6.89 17.29 15.63
C ILE A 122 -6.04 16.11 15.17
N GLY A 123 -5.29 15.47 16.08
CA GLY A 123 -4.51 14.27 15.79
C GLY A 123 -5.38 13.10 15.31
N ARG A 124 -6.55 12.88 15.93
CA ARG A 124 -7.54 11.88 15.51
C ARG A 124 -8.11 12.18 14.12
N ALA A 125 -8.47 13.43 13.85
CA ALA A 125 -8.95 13.86 12.54
C ALA A 125 -7.84 13.69 11.47
N PHE A 126 -6.60 14.06 11.80
CA PHE A 126 -5.44 13.86 10.94
C PHE A 126 -5.19 12.38 10.64
N PHE A 127 -5.39 11.49 11.62
CA PHE A 127 -5.26 10.05 11.45
C PHE A 127 -6.19 9.51 10.36
N ILE A 128 -7.47 9.86 10.46
CA ILE A 128 -8.52 9.45 9.52
C ILE A 128 -8.24 10.09 8.14
N TRP A 129 -7.97 11.39 8.12
CA TRP A 129 -7.70 12.14 6.91
C TRP A 129 -6.50 11.58 6.13
N LEU A 130 -5.36 11.30 6.78
CA LEU A 130 -4.18 10.78 6.08
C LEU A 130 -4.44 9.37 5.52
N SER A 131 -5.26 8.58 6.21
CA SER A 131 -5.64 7.25 5.74
C SER A 131 -6.49 7.32 4.46
N VAL A 132 -7.40 8.30 4.37
CA VAL A 132 -8.17 8.60 3.14
C VAL A 132 -7.25 9.16 2.05
N PHE A 133 -6.41 10.14 2.38
CA PHE A 133 -5.43 10.74 1.48
C PHE A 133 -4.59 9.69 0.73
N ASN A 134 -4.02 8.73 1.47
CA ASN A 134 -3.18 7.69 0.87
C ASN A 134 -3.93 6.86 -0.18
N LEU A 135 -5.16 6.46 0.11
CA LEU A 135 -5.97 5.69 -0.82
C LEU A 135 -6.23 6.50 -2.09
N PHE A 136 -6.66 7.75 -1.95
CA PHE A 136 -7.00 8.62 -3.07
C PHE A 136 -5.81 8.91 -3.97
N VAL A 137 -4.70 9.36 -3.39
CA VAL A 137 -3.51 9.78 -4.14
C VAL A 137 -2.92 8.62 -4.94
N VAL A 138 -2.87 7.41 -4.34
CA VAL A 138 -2.39 6.21 -5.03
C VAL A 138 -3.35 5.80 -6.15
N SER A 139 -4.66 5.78 -5.90
CA SER A 139 -5.66 5.42 -6.91
C SER A 139 -5.64 6.38 -8.10
N VAL A 140 -5.55 7.69 -7.84
CA VAL A 140 -5.48 8.73 -8.86
C VAL A 140 -4.22 8.58 -9.72
N PHE A 141 -3.08 8.28 -9.11
CA PHE A 141 -1.85 8.01 -9.85
C PHE A 141 -2.04 6.86 -10.83
N TRP A 142 -2.48 5.69 -10.35
CA TRP A 142 -2.59 4.51 -11.20
C TRP A 142 -3.64 4.65 -12.29
N ALA A 143 -4.76 5.32 -12.00
CA ALA A 143 -5.77 5.64 -13.01
C ALA A 143 -5.17 6.49 -14.15
N LEU A 144 -4.40 7.54 -13.82
CA LEU A 144 -3.73 8.33 -14.84
C LEU A 144 -2.71 7.50 -15.63
N MET A 145 -1.95 6.61 -14.98
CA MET A 145 -0.97 5.78 -15.67
C MET A 145 -1.63 4.80 -16.64
N THR A 146 -2.80 4.24 -16.29
CA THR A 146 -3.56 3.38 -17.20
C THR A 146 -4.19 4.14 -18.36
N ASP A 147 -4.49 5.42 -18.17
CA ASP A 147 -4.99 6.29 -19.23
C ASP A 147 -3.88 6.70 -20.21
N VAL A 148 -2.65 6.86 -19.71
CA VAL A 148 -1.52 7.40 -20.47
C VAL A 148 -0.66 6.33 -21.14
N PHE A 149 -0.41 5.20 -20.48
CA PHE A 149 0.43 4.13 -21.01
C PHE A 149 -0.41 3.05 -21.72
N SER A 150 0.07 2.57 -22.86
CA SER A 150 -0.56 1.43 -23.54
C SER A 150 -0.43 0.14 -22.70
N PRO A 151 -1.28 -0.88 -22.92
CA PRO A 151 -1.18 -2.15 -22.20
C PRO A 151 0.20 -2.82 -22.32
N ALA A 152 0.85 -2.71 -23.48
CA ALA A 152 2.20 -3.22 -23.70
C ALA A 152 3.26 -2.45 -22.89
N GLN A 153 3.13 -1.12 -22.84
CA GLN A 153 4.00 -0.28 -22.01
C GLN A 153 3.78 -0.54 -20.52
N ALA A 154 2.53 -0.68 -20.07
CA ALA A 154 2.20 -0.92 -18.67
C ALA A 154 2.85 -2.20 -18.15
N LYS A 155 2.77 -3.31 -18.91
CA LYS A 155 3.40 -4.60 -18.55
C LYS A 155 4.90 -4.49 -18.26
N ARG A 156 5.59 -3.59 -18.96
CA ARG A 156 7.05 -3.42 -18.86
C ARG A 156 7.47 -2.33 -17.87
N LEU A 157 6.76 -1.20 -17.87
CA LEU A 157 7.18 0.02 -17.18
C LEU A 157 6.58 0.17 -15.78
N PHE A 158 5.46 -0.50 -15.46
CA PHE A 158 4.83 -0.38 -14.14
C PHE A 158 5.69 -0.95 -13.02
N GLY A 159 6.54 -1.95 -13.32
CA GLY A 159 7.54 -2.44 -12.37
C GLY A 159 8.53 -1.34 -11.97
N THR A 160 9.02 -0.55 -12.94
CA THR A 160 9.90 0.59 -12.68
C THR A 160 9.19 1.71 -11.90
N LEU A 161 7.92 1.98 -12.20
CA LEU A 161 7.12 2.95 -11.44
C LEU A 161 6.90 2.48 -9.99
N ALA A 162 6.65 1.19 -9.76
CA ALA A 162 6.54 0.61 -8.43
C ALA A 162 7.87 0.68 -7.64
N ALA A 163 9.01 0.51 -8.33
CA ALA A 163 10.33 0.74 -7.71
C ALA A 163 10.52 2.21 -7.33
N ALA A 164 10.16 3.16 -8.21
CA ALA A 164 10.21 4.60 -7.93
C ALA A 164 9.31 4.98 -6.73
N ALA A 165 8.13 4.35 -6.61
CA ALA A 165 7.25 4.50 -5.46
C ALA A 165 7.95 4.10 -4.14
N THR A 166 8.67 2.97 -4.15
CA THR A 166 9.42 2.48 -3.00
C THR A 166 10.59 3.39 -2.66
N VAL A 167 11.32 3.89 -3.65
CA VAL A 167 12.39 4.90 -3.44
C VAL A 167 11.81 6.19 -2.85
N GLY A 168 10.63 6.64 -3.30
CA GLY A 168 9.91 7.77 -2.70
C GLY A 168 9.56 7.51 -1.23
N ALA A 169 9.08 6.31 -0.90
CA ALA A 169 8.79 5.91 0.47
C ALA A 169 10.05 5.94 1.37
N ILE A 170 11.20 5.47 0.86
CA ILE A 170 12.50 5.55 1.54
C ILE A 170 12.87 7.01 1.79
N ALA A 171 12.76 7.87 0.76
CA ALA A 171 13.10 9.28 0.88
C ALA A 171 12.22 9.99 1.94
N GLY A 172 10.89 9.83 1.86
CA GLY A 172 9.96 10.44 2.82
C GLY A 172 10.15 9.97 4.26
N SER A 173 10.34 8.67 4.44
CA SER A 173 10.59 8.08 5.78
C SER A 173 11.95 8.52 6.32
N GLY A 174 12.99 8.57 5.48
CA GLY A 174 14.35 8.94 5.89
C GLY A 174 14.47 10.41 6.26
N VAL A 175 13.84 11.28 5.45
CA VAL A 175 13.71 12.71 5.74
C VAL A 175 12.99 12.89 7.09
N THR A 176 11.91 12.16 7.35
CA THR A 176 11.20 12.24 8.63
C THR A 176 12.00 11.67 9.79
N ALA A 177 12.70 10.56 9.63
CA ALA A 177 13.53 9.96 10.67
C ALA A 177 14.67 10.91 11.11
N PHE A 178 15.23 11.67 10.16
CA PHE A 178 16.24 12.69 10.44
C PHE A 178 15.64 13.96 11.03
N LEU A 179 14.60 14.51 10.39
CA LEU A 179 14.04 15.82 10.73
C LEU A 179 13.10 15.80 11.93
N ALA A 180 12.42 14.69 12.24
CA ALA A 180 11.44 14.66 13.33
C ALA A 180 12.04 14.98 14.70
N ARG A 181 13.35 14.73 14.91
CA ARG A 181 14.06 15.07 16.16
C ARG A 181 14.55 16.52 16.23
N HIS A 182 14.61 17.21 15.09
CA HIS A 182 15.28 18.51 14.99
C HIS A 182 14.35 19.63 14.50
N LEU A 183 13.27 19.29 13.79
CA LEU A 183 12.34 20.24 13.19
C LEU A 183 10.92 20.01 13.71
N ALA A 184 10.17 21.12 13.81
CA ALA A 184 8.77 21.11 14.22
C ALA A 184 7.90 20.35 13.21
N THR A 185 6.82 19.73 13.69
CA THR A 185 5.77 19.07 12.91
C THR A 185 5.31 19.87 11.68
N ALA A 186 5.25 21.20 11.82
CA ALA A 186 4.90 22.11 10.73
C ALA A 186 5.79 21.96 9.49
N MET A 187 7.08 21.68 9.66
CA MET A 187 8.01 21.54 8.54
C MET A 187 7.77 20.26 7.73
N LEU A 188 7.36 19.16 8.38
CA LEU A 188 6.97 17.93 7.68
C LEU A 188 5.71 18.15 6.84
N LEU A 189 4.75 18.93 7.37
CA LEU A 189 3.54 19.33 6.64
C LEU A 189 3.88 20.22 5.43
N VAL A 190 4.72 21.24 5.61
CA VAL A 190 5.18 22.11 4.53
C VAL A 190 5.90 21.30 3.45
N LEU A 191 6.78 20.39 3.83
CA LEU A 191 7.48 19.52 2.89
C LEU A 191 6.50 18.64 2.08
N ALA A 192 5.54 18.00 2.76
CA ALA A 192 4.54 17.19 2.09
C ALA A 192 3.71 18.02 1.10
N GLY A 193 3.31 19.24 1.49
CA GLY A 193 2.65 20.19 0.60
C GLY A 193 3.50 20.56 -0.62
N ALA A 194 4.78 20.88 -0.43
CA ALA A 194 5.71 21.20 -1.51
C ALA A 194 5.89 20.03 -2.49
N LEU A 195 6.00 18.79 -1.98
CA LEU A 195 6.07 17.59 -2.80
C LEU A 195 4.79 17.37 -3.63
N LEU A 196 3.61 17.68 -3.07
CA LEU A 196 2.35 17.64 -3.84
C LEU A 196 2.29 18.72 -4.92
N VAL A 197 2.83 19.91 -4.69
CA VAL A 197 2.95 20.95 -5.73
C VAL A 197 3.84 20.46 -6.89
N ILE A 198 4.97 19.83 -6.57
CA ILE A 198 5.85 19.22 -7.59
C ILE A 198 5.10 18.10 -8.33
N ALA A 199 4.30 17.30 -7.62
CA ALA A 199 3.48 16.26 -8.23
C ALA A 199 2.46 16.84 -9.23
N ILE A 200 1.82 17.98 -8.93
CA ILE A 200 0.94 18.69 -9.87
C ILE A 200 1.70 19.09 -11.15
N ALA A 201 2.91 19.65 -11.01
CA ALA A 201 3.74 19.99 -12.15
C ALA A 201 4.11 18.76 -12.99
N CYS A 202 4.39 17.63 -12.34
CA CYS A 202 4.65 16.36 -13.02
C CYS A 202 3.41 15.86 -13.78
N VAL A 203 2.21 15.96 -13.20
CA VAL A 203 0.94 15.58 -13.86
C VAL A 203 0.75 16.38 -15.14
N TRP A 204 0.99 17.69 -15.13
CA TRP A 204 0.89 18.51 -16.34
C TRP A 204 1.92 18.10 -17.41
N ARG A 205 3.14 17.77 -17.01
CA ARG A 205 4.17 17.27 -17.94
C ARG A 205 3.83 15.91 -18.52
N VAL A 206 3.32 14.98 -17.69
CA VAL A 206 2.85 13.67 -18.14
C VAL A 206 1.72 13.83 -19.15
N LEU A 207 0.72 14.65 -18.86
CA LEU A 207 -0.40 14.89 -19.77
C LEU A 207 0.00 15.63 -21.06
N ALA A 208 1.00 16.50 -21.01
CA ALA A 208 1.52 17.19 -22.19
C ALA A 208 2.37 16.29 -23.09
N LEU A 209 3.01 15.28 -22.52
CA LEU A 209 3.83 14.28 -23.23
C LEU A 209 3.04 13.02 -23.60
N ALA A 210 1.85 12.83 -23.02
CA ALA A 210 0.96 11.74 -23.35
C ALA A 210 0.66 11.83 -24.86
N PRO A 211 0.84 10.74 -25.62
CA PRO A 211 0.40 10.73 -27.00
C PRO A 211 -1.08 11.13 -27.01
N ALA A 212 -1.46 12.11 -27.84
CA ALA A 212 -2.86 12.32 -28.13
C ALA A 212 -3.37 10.96 -28.62
N ARG A 213 -4.26 10.32 -27.86
CA ARG A 213 -5.06 9.20 -28.37
C ARG A 213 -5.92 9.79 -29.49
N ALA A 214 -5.34 9.98 -30.67
CA ALA A 214 -6.09 9.82 -31.89
C ALA A 214 -6.69 8.42 -31.74
N ALA A 215 -8.01 8.33 -31.79
CA ALA A 215 -8.71 7.06 -31.80
C ALA A 215 -8.05 6.20 -32.88
N ASP A 216 -7.18 5.28 -32.47
CA ASP A 216 -6.47 4.41 -33.39
C ASP A 216 -7.51 3.39 -33.88
N PRO A 217 -7.93 3.44 -35.15
CA PRO A 217 -8.94 2.53 -35.67
C PRO A 217 -8.45 1.07 -35.66
N ALA A 218 -7.13 0.87 -35.50
CA ALA A 218 -6.48 -0.43 -35.47
C ALA A 218 -6.29 -0.99 -34.05
N ASP A 219 -6.75 -0.31 -33.00
CA ASP A 219 -6.80 -0.89 -31.66
C ASP A 219 -8.07 -1.77 -31.53
N PRO A 220 -7.94 -3.11 -31.50
CA PRO A 220 -9.10 -3.99 -31.29
C PRO A 220 -9.75 -3.75 -29.94
N ALA A 221 -9.05 -3.13 -28.97
CA ALA A 221 -9.61 -2.70 -27.69
C ALA A 221 -10.39 -1.37 -27.77
N ALA A 222 -10.39 -0.68 -28.91
CA ALA A 222 -11.24 0.47 -29.19
C ALA A 222 -12.52 0.08 -29.95
N ALA A 223 -12.49 -0.99 -30.76
CA ALA A 223 -13.64 -1.50 -31.50
C ALA A 223 -14.51 -2.47 -30.66
N ASP A 224 -13.90 -3.26 -29.79
CA ASP A 224 -14.56 -3.95 -28.68
C ASP A 224 -14.23 -3.18 -27.40
N GLY A 225 -15.18 -2.36 -26.92
CA GLY A 225 -15.01 -1.42 -25.80
C GLY A 225 -14.07 -1.96 -24.72
N GLY A 226 -12.92 -1.32 -24.56
CA GLY A 226 -11.69 -1.92 -24.02
C GLY A 226 -11.77 -2.53 -22.63
N LEU A 227 -10.93 -2.06 -21.71
CA LEU A 227 -11.02 -2.49 -20.31
C LEU A 227 -12.39 -2.14 -19.66
N GLU A 228 -13.25 -1.45 -20.41
CA GLU A 228 -14.64 -1.09 -20.13
C GLU A 228 -15.66 -1.78 -21.07
N ALA A 229 -15.45 -3.04 -21.43
CA ALA A 229 -16.62 -3.90 -21.51
C ALA A 229 -17.18 -3.87 -20.09
N VAL A 230 -18.17 -2.97 -19.86
CA VAL A 230 -18.91 -2.84 -18.61
C VAL A 230 -19.09 -4.25 -18.15
N VAL A 231 -18.39 -4.65 -17.08
CA VAL A 231 -18.42 -6.05 -16.65
C VAL A 231 -19.86 -6.27 -16.22
N GLY A 232 -20.68 -6.75 -17.16
CA GLY A 232 -22.11 -6.82 -17.03
C GLY A 232 -22.43 -7.61 -15.77
N GLY A 233 -23.46 -7.19 -15.04
CA GLY A 233 -23.87 -7.84 -13.81
C GLY A 233 -23.82 -6.94 -12.59
N SER A 234 -24.61 -7.34 -11.60
CA SER A 234 -24.82 -6.62 -10.34
C SER A 234 -23.51 -6.36 -9.58
N ILE A 235 -23.40 -5.22 -8.89
CA ILE A 235 -22.33 -4.93 -7.91
C ILE A 235 -22.23 -6.05 -6.86
N PHE A 236 -23.36 -6.71 -6.57
CA PHE A 236 -23.45 -7.85 -5.67
C PHE A 236 -22.90 -9.16 -6.25
N ALA A 237 -22.63 -9.25 -7.56
CA ALA A 237 -22.05 -10.43 -8.19
C ALA A 237 -20.64 -10.71 -7.63
N GLY A 238 -19.83 -9.68 -7.39
CA GLY A 238 -18.51 -9.83 -6.77
C GLY A 238 -18.57 -10.43 -5.36
N ILE A 239 -19.55 -10.02 -4.55
CA ILE A 239 -19.79 -10.58 -3.21
C ILE A 239 -20.27 -12.03 -3.33
N THR A 240 -21.27 -12.28 -4.17
CA THR A 240 -21.89 -13.60 -4.36
C THR A 240 -20.87 -14.61 -4.88
N HIS A 241 -20.04 -14.24 -5.86
CA HIS A 241 -19.00 -15.10 -6.42
C HIS A 241 -17.91 -15.40 -5.40
N THR A 242 -17.51 -14.40 -4.61
CA THR A 242 -16.53 -14.59 -3.53
C THR A 242 -17.02 -15.60 -2.50
N LEU A 243 -18.30 -15.55 -2.12
CA LEU A 243 -18.89 -16.46 -1.15
C LEU A 243 -19.18 -17.86 -1.71
N ARG A 244 -19.45 -17.98 -3.02
CA ARG A 244 -19.76 -19.27 -3.67
C ARG A 244 -18.53 -20.06 -4.10
N SER A 245 -17.43 -19.38 -4.44
CA SER A 245 -16.20 -20.05 -4.88
C SER A 245 -15.31 -20.39 -3.69
N PRO A 246 -15.03 -21.68 -3.41
CA PRO A 246 -14.16 -22.06 -2.31
C PRO A 246 -12.76 -21.44 -2.43
N TYR A 247 -12.27 -21.23 -3.66
CA TYR A 247 -10.97 -20.61 -3.89
C TYR A 247 -10.97 -19.11 -3.56
N LEU A 248 -11.98 -18.35 -4.02
CA LEU A 248 -12.10 -16.92 -3.69
C LEU A 248 -12.34 -16.69 -2.21
N LEU A 249 -13.18 -17.53 -1.57
CA LEU A 249 -13.42 -17.47 -0.13
C LEU A 249 -12.13 -17.67 0.66
N ASN A 250 -11.29 -18.63 0.24
CA ASN A 250 -10.00 -18.86 0.87
C ASN A 250 -9.02 -17.72 0.63
N ILE A 251 -9.03 -17.02 -0.51
CA ILE A 251 -8.26 -15.77 -0.70
C ILE A 251 -8.77 -14.68 0.25
N GLY A 252 -10.10 -14.56 0.40
CA GLY A 252 -10.71 -13.66 1.39
C GLY A 252 -10.24 -13.97 2.81
N LEU A 253 -10.27 -15.24 3.21
CA LEU A 253 -9.78 -15.71 4.51
C LEU A 253 -8.28 -15.42 4.70
N TYR A 254 -7.46 -15.62 3.66
CA TYR A 254 -6.03 -15.29 3.68
C TYR A 254 -5.82 -13.81 4.02
N ILE A 255 -6.58 -12.91 3.39
CA ILE A 255 -6.51 -11.47 3.64
C ILE A 255 -7.05 -11.10 5.02
N LEU A 256 -8.16 -11.70 5.44
CA LEU A 256 -8.75 -11.47 6.75
C LEU A 256 -7.78 -11.84 7.88
N LEU A 257 -7.16 -13.02 7.81
CA LEU A 257 -6.19 -13.48 8.81
C LEU A 257 -4.92 -12.60 8.80
N TYR A 258 -4.47 -12.19 7.61
CA TYR A 258 -3.38 -11.23 7.48
C TYR A 258 -3.70 -9.89 8.17
N THR A 259 -4.87 -9.30 7.93
CA THR A 259 -5.22 -7.99 8.49
C THR A 259 -5.44 -8.07 9.99
N ILE A 260 -6.18 -9.07 10.50
CA ILE A 260 -6.37 -9.27 11.95
C ILE A 260 -5.03 -9.37 12.68
N THR A 261 -4.15 -10.27 12.23
CA THR A 261 -2.83 -10.45 12.86
C THR A 261 -1.92 -9.23 12.67
N SER A 262 -2.11 -8.45 11.60
CA SER A 262 -1.42 -7.16 11.42
C SER A 262 -1.88 -6.12 12.42
N THR A 263 -3.19 -6.06 12.67
CA THR A 263 -3.78 -5.12 13.61
C THR A 263 -3.31 -5.39 15.02
N PHE A 264 -3.27 -6.65 15.46
CA PHE A 264 -2.73 -7.02 16.77
C PHE A 264 -1.30 -6.50 16.93
N LEU A 265 -0.43 -6.78 15.96
CA LEU A 265 0.97 -6.34 16.02
C LEU A 265 1.11 -4.81 15.96
N TYR A 266 0.23 -4.12 15.24
CA TYR A 266 0.20 -2.65 15.21
C TYR A 266 -0.21 -2.07 16.58
N PHE A 267 -1.20 -2.65 17.24
CA PHE A 267 -1.68 -2.19 18.54
C PHE A 267 -0.65 -2.44 19.65
N GLU A 268 0.03 -3.59 19.61
CA GLU A 268 1.17 -3.87 20.50
C GLU A 268 2.30 -2.84 20.31
N GLN A 269 2.60 -2.49 19.05
CA GLN A 269 3.60 -1.47 18.77
C GLN A 269 3.17 -0.10 19.27
N ALA A 270 1.90 0.25 19.08
CA ALA A 270 1.33 1.49 19.58
C ALA A 270 1.41 1.57 21.11
N ALA A 271 1.08 0.49 21.83
CA ALA A 271 1.17 0.40 23.28
C ALA A 271 2.61 0.56 23.77
N ILE A 272 3.53 -0.25 23.23
CA ILE A 272 4.94 -0.21 23.63
C ILE A 272 5.57 1.14 23.27
N ALA A 273 5.28 1.73 22.11
CA ALA A 273 5.79 3.03 21.72
C ALA A 273 5.19 4.19 22.53
N ARG A 274 3.98 4.02 23.10
CA ARG A 274 3.41 5.00 24.02
C ARG A 274 4.26 5.08 25.29
N ASP A 275 4.60 3.92 25.84
CA ASP A 275 5.20 3.81 27.16
C ASP A 275 6.74 3.97 27.12
N ALA A 276 7.37 3.61 26.00
CA ALA A 276 8.83 3.67 25.83
C ALA A 276 9.37 5.07 25.45
N PHE A 277 8.53 5.96 24.87
CA PHE A 277 8.98 7.26 24.37
C PHE A 277 8.27 8.42 25.08
N PRO A 278 9.04 9.36 25.69
CA PRO A 278 8.49 10.43 26.52
C PRO A 278 7.80 11.54 25.71
N ASP A 279 8.19 11.74 24.46
CA ASP A 279 7.71 12.83 23.61
C ASP A 279 7.30 12.36 22.20
N ASN A 280 6.47 13.17 21.54
CA ASN A 280 5.92 12.87 20.21
C ASN A 280 6.98 12.91 19.10
N ALA A 281 8.03 13.72 19.24
CA ALA A 281 9.09 13.82 18.23
C ALA A 281 9.93 12.53 18.20
N SER A 282 10.32 12.02 19.36
CA SER A 282 11.01 10.73 19.51
C SER A 282 10.16 9.57 18.98
N ARG A 283 8.87 9.54 19.31
CA ARG A 283 7.94 8.52 18.79
C ARG A 283 7.78 8.57 17.27
N THR A 284 7.70 9.78 16.70
CA THR A 284 7.63 9.99 15.24
C THR A 284 8.91 9.52 14.56
N ALA A 285 10.08 9.85 15.11
CA ALA A 285 11.37 9.40 14.58
C ALA A 285 11.52 7.88 14.65
N PHE A 286 11.02 7.23 15.70
CA PHE A 286 10.97 5.78 15.82
C PHE A 286 10.13 5.14 14.72
N PHE A 287 8.86 5.56 14.54
CA PHE A 287 8.02 5.04 13.46
C PHE A 287 8.61 5.29 12.07
N ALA A 288 9.20 6.47 11.85
CA ALA A 288 9.88 6.81 10.61
C ALA A 288 11.10 5.91 10.33
N THR A 289 11.88 5.57 11.37
CA THR A 289 13.04 4.68 11.25
C THR A 289 12.60 3.25 10.91
N VAL A 290 11.55 2.75 11.57
CA VAL A 290 10.97 1.45 11.24
C VAL A 290 10.47 1.41 9.79
N ASP A 291 9.76 2.46 9.35
CA ASP A 291 9.31 2.60 7.97
C ASP A 291 10.48 2.63 6.97
N LEU A 292 11.55 3.38 7.29
CA LEU A 292 12.75 3.47 6.46
C LEU A 292 13.40 2.09 6.27
N ILE A 293 13.65 1.36 7.37
CA ILE A 293 14.24 0.02 7.34
C ILE A 293 13.38 -0.93 6.51
N VAL A 294 12.05 -0.93 6.75
CA VAL A 294 11.11 -1.76 5.99
C VAL A 294 11.20 -1.47 4.50
N ASN A 295 11.19 -0.20 4.09
CA ASN A 295 11.20 0.14 2.66
C ASN A 295 12.55 -0.19 2.00
N ILE A 296 13.68 0.02 2.67
CA ILE A 296 15.01 -0.36 2.16
C ILE A 296 15.10 -1.88 1.95
N LEU A 297 14.73 -2.65 2.97
CA LEU A 297 14.76 -4.11 2.90
C LEU A 297 13.74 -4.65 1.88
N THR A 298 12.56 -4.04 1.80
CA THR A 298 11.54 -4.36 0.79
C THR A 298 12.09 -4.17 -0.62
N LEU A 299 12.75 -3.05 -0.90
CA LEU A 299 13.36 -2.79 -2.20
C LEU A 299 14.41 -3.87 -2.54
N GLY A 300 15.25 -4.23 -1.56
CA GLY A 300 16.21 -5.33 -1.72
C GLY A 300 15.53 -6.66 -2.06
N VAL A 301 14.47 -7.03 -1.33
CA VAL A 301 13.71 -8.25 -1.60
C VAL A 301 13.04 -8.21 -2.98
N GLN A 302 12.43 -7.07 -3.36
CA GLN A 302 11.76 -6.91 -4.66
C GLN A 302 12.73 -7.06 -5.83
N LEU A 303 13.91 -6.45 -5.76
CA LEU A 303 14.91 -6.47 -6.83
C LEU A 303 15.64 -7.81 -6.92
N PHE A 304 15.93 -8.45 -5.78
CA PHE A 304 16.82 -9.60 -5.75
C PHE A 304 16.13 -10.93 -5.43
N LEU A 305 15.07 -10.97 -4.64
CA LEU A 305 14.54 -12.23 -4.10
C LEU A 305 13.18 -12.60 -4.70
N THR A 306 12.25 -11.66 -4.88
CA THR A 306 10.85 -11.95 -5.23
C THR A 306 10.71 -12.83 -6.47
N GLY A 307 11.31 -12.42 -7.60
CA GLY A 307 11.24 -13.18 -8.84
C GLY A 307 12.05 -14.49 -8.81
N ARG A 308 13.02 -14.64 -7.91
CA ARG A 308 13.78 -15.89 -7.73
C ARG A 308 12.97 -16.88 -6.89
N ILE A 309 12.39 -16.42 -5.78
CA ILE A 309 11.53 -17.22 -4.88
C ILE A 309 10.34 -17.78 -5.66
N LEU A 310 9.62 -16.95 -6.40
CA LEU A 310 8.44 -17.39 -7.16
C LEU A 310 8.78 -18.42 -8.25
N ARG A 311 9.93 -18.28 -8.91
CA ARG A 311 10.38 -19.22 -9.96
C ARG A 311 10.92 -20.53 -9.39
N TRP A 312 11.65 -20.49 -8.28
CA TRP A 312 12.35 -21.67 -7.73
C TRP A 312 11.52 -22.44 -6.70
N LEU A 313 10.79 -21.73 -5.83
CA LEU A 313 10.04 -22.33 -4.72
C LEU A 313 8.55 -22.47 -5.02
N GLY A 314 8.05 -21.85 -6.10
CA GLY A 314 6.65 -21.89 -6.48
C GLY A 314 5.75 -20.94 -5.69
N VAL A 315 4.48 -20.92 -6.05
CA VAL A 315 3.45 -20.04 -5.48
C VAL A 315 3.01 -20.56 -4.11
N ALA A 316 2.96 -21.88 -3.91
CA ALA A 316 2.63 -22.50 -2.62
C ALA A 316 3.56 -22.07 -1.49
N VAL A 317 4.87 -22.18 -1.70
CA VAL A 317 5.86 -21.80 -0.68
C VAL A 317 5.86 -20.29 -0.46
N ALA A 318 5.76 -19.51 -1.54
CA ALA A 318 5.69 -18.05 -1.44
C ALA A 318 4.44 -17.56 -0.66
N ALA A 319 3.29 -18.22 -0.83
CA ALA A 319 2.05 -17.90 -0.12
C ALA A 319 2.11 -18.34 1.35
N ALA A 320 2.86 -19.39 1.68
CA ALA A 320 3.04 -19.87 3.04
C ALA A 320 4.07 -19.09 3.86
N PHE A 321 5.00 -18.38 3.20
CA PHE A 321 6.11 -17.68 3.85
C PHE A 321 5.66 -16.67 4.91
N LEU A 322 4.76 -15.75 4.55
CA LEU A 322 4.32 -14.70 5.46
C LEU A 322 3.50 -15.24 6.65
N PRO A 323 2.55 -16.19 6.46
CA PRO A 323 1.92 -16.88 7.58
C PRO A 323 2.91 -17.61 8.50
N ALA A 324 3.88 -18.35 7.94
CA ALA A 324 4.89 -19.06 8.73
C ALA A 324 5.75 -18.10 9.56
N LEU A 325 6.20 -17.00 8.95
CA LEU A 325 6.92 -15.93 9.64
C LEU A 325 6.06 -15.31 10.76
N THR A 326 4.75 -15.18 10.54
CA THR A 326 3.82 -14.65 11.53
C THR A 326 3.61 -15.61 12.70
N LEU A 327 3.48 -16.91 12.43
CA LEU A 327 3.39 -17.95 13.45
C LEU A 327 4.63 -17.98 14.34
N VAL A 328 5.82 -17.99 13.74
CA VAL A 328 7.09 -17.95 14.49
C VAL A 328 7.22 -16.65 15.26
N GLY A 329 6.91 -15.51 14.63
CA GLY A 329 7.02 -14.19 15.25
C GLY A 329 6.14 -14.03 16.48
N PHE A 330 4.89 -14.47 16.44
CA PHE A 330 4.03 -14.48 17.63
C PHE A 330 4.49 -15.47 18.69
N GLY A 331 5.04 -16.63 18.30
CA GLY A 331 5.60 -17.59 19.26
C GLY A 331 6.78 -17.02 20.04
N VAL A 332 7.72 -16.37 19.32
CA VAL A 332 8.86 -15.69 19.94
C VAL A 332 8.41 -14.50 20.77
N PHE A 333 7.44 -13.71 20.29
CA PHE A 333 6.92 -12.56 21.03
C PHE A 333 6.15 -12.96 22.30
N ALA A 334 5.41 -14.06 22.27
CA ALA A 334 4.73 -14.60 23.44
C ALA A 334 5.74 -15.02 24.53
N ALA A 335 6.87 -15.61 24.14
CA ALA A 335 7.94 -16.01 25.05
C ALA A 335 8.76 -14.81 25.55
N PHE A 336 9.00 -13.82 24.68
CA PHE A 336 9.86 -12.66 24.94
C PHE A 336 9.17 -11.36 24.51
N PRO A 337 8.20 -10.84 25.30
CA PRO A 337 7.40 -9.67 24.94
C PRO A 337 8.20 -8.37 25.14
N THR A 338 9.20 -8.17 24.29
CA THR A 338 10.11 -7.01 24.32
C THR A 338 9.93 -6.15 23.08
N ILE A 339 10.26 -4.86 23.18
CA ILE A 339 10.22 -3.93 22.03
C ILE A 339 11.13 -4.40 20.89
N ALA A 340 12.29 -5.00 21.21
CA ALA A 340 13.24 -5.48 20.21
C ALA A 340 12.65 -6.63 19.38
N VAL A 341 12.03 -7.61 20.03
CA VAL A 341 11.35 -8.73 19.36
C VAL A 341 10.18 -8.23 18.52
N LEU A 342 9.38 -7.31 19.06
CA LEU A 342 8.26 -6.72 18.34
C LEU A 342 8.70 -5.97 17.08
N VAL A 343 9.72 -5.11 17.19
CA VAL A 343 10.24 -4.34 16.05
C VAL A 343 10.84 -5.27 15.01
N ALA A 344 11.67 -6.24 15.42
CA ALA A 344 12.23 -7.22 14.49
C ALA A 344 11.14 -8.00 13.76
N PHE A 345 10.14 -8.49 14.51
CA PHE A 345 9.01 -9.20 13.94
C PHE A 345 8.24 -8.32 12.96
N GLN A 346 7.92 -7.08 13.33
CA GLN A 346 7.16 -6.18 12.47
C GLN A 346 7.92 -5.80 11.20
N VAL A 347 9.23 -5.53 11.30
CA VAL A 347 10.08 -5.25 10.14
C VAL A 347 10.07 -6.44 9.19
N LEU A 348 10.40 -7.63 9.67
CA LEU A 348 10.43 -8.85 8.85
C LEU A 348 9.07 -9.11 8.20
N ARG A 349 7.98 -8.99 8.96
CA ARG A 349 6.62 -9.24 8.47
C ARG A 349 6.22 -8.24 7.39
N ARG A 350 6.54 -6.95 7.56
CA ARG A 350 6.25 -5.93 6.54
C ARG A 350 7.08 -6.10 5.28
N VAL A 351 8.38 -6.43 5.42
CA VAL A 351 9.27 -6.75 4.30
C VAL A 351 8.77 -7.97 3.53
N GLY A 352 8.39 -9.04 4.24
CA GLY A 352 7.80 -10.23 3.63
C GLY A 352 6.49 -9.93 2.92
N ASN A 353 5.65 -9.05 3.48
CA ASN A 353 4.39 -8.65 2.87
C ASN A 353 4.58 -7.85 1.57
N PHE A 354 5.34 -6.76 1.62
CA PHE A 354 5.53 -5.88 0.47
C PHE A 354 6.48 -6.46 -0.59
N GLY A 355 7.45 -7.25 -0.16
CA GLY A 355 8.43 -7.90 -1.02
C GLY A 355 7.88 -9.15 -1.71
N LEU A 356 7.16 -10.01 -1.00
CA LEU A 356 6.79 -11.35 -1.51
C LEU A 356 5.29 -11.62 -1.52
N ALA A 357 4.60 -11.40 -0.41
CA ALA A 357 3.21 -11.83 -0.27
C ALA A 357 2.26 -11.08 -1.21
N ARG A 358 2.44 -9.75 -1.38
CA ARG A 358 1.66 -8.96 -2.34
C ARG A 358 1.81 -9.45 -3.78
N PRO A 359 3.03 -9.58 -4.35
CA PRO A 359 3.22 -10.19 -5.67
C PRO A 359 2.64 -11.61 -5.79
N THR A 360 2.82 -12.44 -4.75
CA THR A 360 2.28 -13.81 -4.74
C THR A 360 0.76 -13.81 -4.81
N ARG A 361 0.10 -12.92 -4.07
CA ARG A 361 -1.35 -12.76 -4.09
C ARG A 361 -1.86 -12.36 -5.47
N GLU A 362 -1.16 -11.48 -6.18
CA GLU A 362 -1.51 -11.13 -7.55
C GLU A 362 -1.53 -12.36 -8.47
N LEU A 363 -0.59 -13.30 -8.28
CA LEU A 363 -0.57 -14.58 -9.00
C LEU A 363 -1.74 -15.51 -8.62
N LEU A 364 -2.30 -15.40 -7.40
CA LEU A 364 -3.48 -16.18 -7.03
C LEU A 364 -4.70 -15.80 -7.89
N PHE A 365 -4.78 -14.56 -8.38
CA PHE A 365 -5.89 -14.11 -9.22
C PHE A 365 -5.69 -14.43 -10.71
N THR A 366 -4.49 -14.78 -11.18
CA THR A 366 -4.24 -15.01 -12.63
C THR A 366 -5.01 -16.21 -13.18
N VAL A 367 -5.28 -17.21 -12.33
CA VAL A 367 -6.01 -18.44 -12.66
C VAL A 367 -7.54 -18.29 -12.58
N LEU A 368 -8.06 -17.09 -12.41
CA LEU A 368 -9.51 -16.83 -12.37
C LEU A 368 -10.05 -16.33 -13.71
N PRO A 369 -11.37 -16.46 -13.96
CA PRO A 369 -12.05 -15.78 -15.05
C PRO A 369 -11.90 -14.26 -14.97
N ARG A 370 -12.07 -13.58 -16.12
CA ARG A 370 -11.93 -12.12 -16.21
C ARG A 370 -12.87 -11.40 -15.24
N GLU A 371 -14.14 -11.82 -15.14
CA GLU A 371 -15.11 -11.21 -14.24
C GLU A 371 -14.65 -11.22 -12.76
N ASP A 372 -14.20 -12.36 -12.27
CA ASP A 372 -13.74 -12.52 -10.88
C ASP A 372 -12.46 -11.70 -10.60
N LYS A 373 -11.56 -11.57 -11.58
CA LYS A 373 -10.34 -10.74 -11.46
C LYS A 373 -10.65 -9.26 -11.20
N TYR A 374 -11.77 -8.75 -11.70
CA TYR A 374 -12.16 -7.34 -11.49
C TYR A 374 -13.11 -7.18 -10.31
N LYS A 375 -14.19 -7.96 -10.26
CA LYS A 375 -15.24 -7.78 -9.24
C LYS A 375 -14.84 -8.37 -7.88
N ALA A 376 -14.50 -9.66 -7.84
CA ALA A 376 -14.19 -10.34 -6.59
C ALA A 376 -12.90 -9.81 -5.96
N LYS A 377 -11.87 -9.57 -6.77
CA LYS A 377 -10.62 -8.96 -6.29
C LYS A 377 -10.85 -7.61 -5.62
N ASN A 378 -11.63 -6.71 -6.23
CA ASN A 378 -11.92 -5.41 -5.64
C ASN A 378 -12.63 -5.54 -4.29
N VAL A 379 -13.62 -6.45 -4.18
CA VAL A 379 -14.29 -6.73 -2.90
C VAL A 379 -13.31 -7.25 -1.84
N ILE A 380 -12.40 -8.16 -2.21
CA ILE A 380 -11.39 -8.70 -1.29
C ILE A 380 -10.41 -7.61 -0.84
N ASP A 381 -9.90 -6.82 -1.78
CA ASP A 381 -8.88 -5.80 -1.50
C ASP A 381 -9.42 -4.58 -0.74
N THR A 382 -10.72 -4.28 -0.84
CA THR A 382 -11.33 -3.14 -0.17
C THR A 382 -12.16 -3.57 1.04
N VAL A 383 -13.22 -4.34 0.82
CA VAL A 383 -14.19 -4.68 1.86
C VAL A 383 -13.60 -5.66 2.87
N ILE A 384 -13.11 -6.82 2.41
CA ILE A 384 -12.59 -7.84 3.33
C ILE A 384 -11.34 -7.35 4.07
N TYR A 385 -10.45 -6.64 3.38
CA TYR A 385 -9.28 -6.03 4.00
C TYR A 385 -9.69 -5.11 5.16
N ARG A 386 -10.62 -4.17 4.93
CA ARG A 386 -11.04 -3.20 5.95
C ARG A 386 -11.89 -3.82 7.05
N LEU A 387 -12.73 -4.79 6.73
CA LEU A 387 -13.46 -5.57 7.74
C LEU A 387 -12.50 -6.35 8.64
N GLY A 388 -11.43 -6.91 8.10
CA GLY A 388 -10.41 -7.58 8.90
C GLY A 388 -9.59 -6.62 9.76
N ASP A 389 -9.27 -5.42 9.26
CA ASP A 389 -8.69 -4.34 10.09
C ASP A 389 -9.60 -4.03 11.30
N GLN A 390 -10.92 -3.92 11.05
CA GLN A 390 -11.92 -3.62 12.08
C GLN A 390 -12.16 -4.77 13.06
N ALA A 391 -12.23 -6.00 12.55
CA ALA A 391 -12.35 -7.19 13.38
C ALA A 391 -11.12 -7.34 14.27
N GLY A 392 -9.92 -7.11 13.73
CA GLY A 392 -8.67 -7.11 14.49
C GLY A 392 -8.65 -6.04 15.58
N SER A 393 -9.10 -4.82 15.29
CA SER A 393 -9.04 -3.72 16.28
C SER A 393 -9.99 -3.94 17.46
N TRP A 394 -11.24 -4.35 17.19
CA TRP A 394 -12.20 -4.64 18.26
C TRP A 394 -11.90 -5.95 18.99
N SER A 395 -11.39 -6.98 18.29
CA SER A 395 -10.95 -8.21 18.96
C SER A 395 -9.79 -7.93 19.90
N TYR A 396 -8.81 -7.11 19.49
CA TYR A 396 -7.73 -6.68 20.37
C TYR A 396 -8.25 -5.94 21.60
N ALA A 397 -9.16 -4.98 21.42
CA ALA A 397 -9.77 -4.25 22.53
C ALA A 397 -10.53 -5.17 23.48
N LEU A 398 -11.25 -6.17 22.95
CA LEU A 398 -11.94 -7.19 23.75
C LEU A 398 -10.94 -8.03 24.56
N LEU A 399 -9.85 -8.50 23.94
CA LEU A 399 -8.82 -9.26 24.65
C LEU A 399 -8.18 -8.43 25.77
N GLY A 400 -7.92 -7.14 25.53
CA GLY A 400 -7.45 -6.21 26.56
C GLY A 400 -8.47 -6.00 27.69
N ALA A 401 -9.76 -5.88 27.36
CA ALA A 401 -10.84 -5.76 28.35
C ALA A 401 -11.02 -7.04 29.19
N LEU A 402 -10.68 -8.21 28.63
CA LEU A 402 -10.60 -9.48 29.36
C LEU A 402 -9.33 -9.61 30.22
N GLY A 403 -8.45 -8.60 30.21
CA GLY A 403 -7.23 -8.56 31.01
C GLY A 403 -6.04 -9.34 30.43
N LEU A 404 -6.08 -9.72 29.14
CA LEU A 404 -4.94 -10.40 28.53
C LEU A 404 -3.76 -9.42 28.38
N SER A 405 -2.57 -9.89 28.77
CA SER A 405 -1.31 -9.20 28.50
C SER A 405 -0.91 -9.33 27.03
N ALA A 406 0.13 -8.59 26.61
CA ALA A 406 0.71 -8.69 25.28
C ALA A 406 1.07 -10.13 24.87
N ALA A 407 1.60 -10.90 25.83
CA ALA A 407 1.89 -12.33 25.62
C ALA A 407 0.60 -13.15 25.43
N GLY A 408 -0.47 -12.84 26.17
CA GLY A 408 -1.78 -13.47 25.99
C GLY A 408 -2.38 -13.20 24.61
N VAL A 409 -2.32 -11.95 24.12
CA VAL A 409 -2.75 -11.60 22.77
C VAL A 409 -1.93 -12.35 21.72
N ALA A 410 -0.62 -12.47 21.91
CA ALA A 410 0.27 -13.24 21.03
C ALA A 410 -0.09 -14.74 21.00
N LEU A 411 -0.45 -15.33 22.14
CA LEU A 411 -0.91 -16.72 22.21
C LEU A 411 -2.23 -16.95 21.45
N VAL A 412 -3.16 -15.99 21.49
CA VAL A 412 -4.40 -16.03 20.67
C VAL A 412 -4.09 -15.90 19.17
N ALA A 413 -3.04 -15.17 18.80
CA ALA A 413 -2.63 -15.01 17.42
C ALA A 413 -1.96 -16.26 16.80
N LEU A 414 -1.43 -17.19 17.63
CA LEU A 414 -0.83 -18.44 17.16
C LEU A 414 -1.79 -19.35 16.38
N PRO A 415 -2.98 -19.75 16.91
CA PRO A 415 -3.91 -20.58 16.16
C PRO A 415 -4.41 -19.88 14.89
N LEU A 416 -4.60 -18.55 14.92
CA LEU A 416 -4.94 -17.77 13.72
C LEU A 416 -3.83 -17.84 12.66
N SER A 417 -2.57 -17.74 13.08
CA SER A 417 -1.41 -17.83 12.19
C SER A 417 -1.21 -19.23 11.63
N LEU A 418 -1.51 -20.27 12.42
CA LEU A 418 -1.48 -21.66 11.97
C LEU A 418 -2.58 -21.94 10.93
N ALA A 419 -3.80 -21.48 11.19
CA ALA A 419 -4.90 -21.55 10.23
C ALA A 419 -4.55 -20.80 8.94
N TRP A 420 -3.90 -19.65 9.06
CA TRP A 420 -3.44 -18.86 7.92
C TRP A 420 -2.36 -19.59 7.11
N LEU A 421 -1.42 -20.27 7.77
CA LEU A 421 -0.39 -21.07 7.13
C LEU A 421 -0.99 -22.24 6.34
N ALA A 422 -1.92 -22.97 6.94
CA ALA A 422 -2.63 -24.06 6.27
C ALA A 422 -3.40 -23.55 5.04
N ASN A 423 -4.11 -22.44 5.18
CA ASN A 423 -4.83 -21.79 4.09
C ASN A 423 -3.89 -21.30 2.97
N GLY A 424 -2.74 -20.69 3.30
CA GLY A 424 -1.75 -20.23 2.32
C GLY A 424 -1.14 -21.38 1.50
N LEU A 425 -0.77 -22.48 2.17
CA LEU A 425 -0.29 -23.69 1.50
C LEU A 425 -1.34 -24.30 0.57
N TRP A 426 -2.59 -24.37 1.03
CA TRP A 426 -3.70 -24.86 0.22
C TRP A 426 -3.92 -23.98 -1.02
N LEU A 427 -3.94 -22.66 -0.84
CA LEU A 427 -4.17 -21.69 -1.92
C LEU A 427 -3.13 -21.79 -3.01
N GLY A 428 -1.84 -21.77 -2.65
CA GLY A 428 -0.80 -21.80 -3.67
C GLY A 428 -0.70 -23.15 -4.38
N ARG A 429 -0.94 -24.29 -3.68
CA ARG A 429 -1.05 -25.60 -4.34
C ARG A 429 -2.24 -25.65 -5.31
N ARG A 430 -3.38 -25.06 -4.91
CA ARG A 430 -4.57 -25.00 -5.77
C ARG A 430 -4.31 -24.12 -6.99
N GLN A 431 -3.67 -22.96 -6.82
CA GLN A 431 -3.26 -22.09 -7.92
C GLN A 431 -2.37 -22.82 -8.92
N GLU A 432 -1.33 -23.51 -8.46
CA GLU A 432 -0.41 -24.26 -9.31
C GLU A 432 -1.13 -25.37 -10.08
N SER A 433 -2.07 -26.07 -9.43
CA SER A 433 -2.88 -27.11 -10.09
C SER A 433 -3.80 -26.53 -11.18
N MET A 434 -4.41 -25.38 -10.95
CA MET A 434 -5.29 -24.71 -11.91
C MET A 434 -4.50 -24.11 -13.08
N ALA A 435 -3.32 -23.57 -12.81
CA ALA A 435 -2.42 -23.06 -13.84
C ALA A 435 -1.97 -24.17 -14.79
N LYS A 436 -1.57 -25.33 -14.26
CA LYS A 436 -1.19 -26.50 -15.08
C LYS A 436 -2.33 -27.01 -15.96
N ARG A 437 -3.56 -27.04 -15.44
CA ARG A 437 -4.75 -27.44 -16.22
C ARG A 437 -5.02 -26.47 -17.37
N ARG A 438 -4.96 -25.17 -17.12
CA ARG A 438 -5.14 -24.16 -18.18
C ARG A 438 -4.07 -24.22 -19.27
N GLN A 439 -2.83 -24.48 -18.90
CA GLN A 439 -1.76 -24.71 -19.88
C GLN A 439 -2.01 -25.97 -20.72
N ALA A 440 -2.50 -27.05 -20.09
CA ALA A 440 -2.89 -28.27 -20.82
C ALA A 440 -4.09 -28.05 -21.76
N ASP A 441 -5.01 -27.16 -21.37
CA ASP A 441 -6.22 -26.82 -22.15
C ASP A 441 -5.96 -25.76 -23.25
N GLY A 442 -4.73 -25.23 -23.38
CA GLY A 442 -4.36 -24.25 -24.40
C GLY A 442 -4.93 -22.83 -24.19
N ILE A 443 -5.33 -22.51 -22.95
CA ILE A 443 -5.92 -21.21 -22.59
C ILE A 443 -4.84 -20.33 -21.95
N GLU A 444 -4.12 -19.51 -22.75
CA GLU A 444 -3.24 -18.44 -22.24
C GLU A 444 -3.91 -17.06 -22.19
#